data_AF-A0A924WLJ2-F1
#
_entry.id   AF-A0A924WLJ2-F1
#
_cell.length_a   1.000
_cell.length_b   1.000
_cell.length_c   1.000
_cell.angle_alpha   90.00
_cell.angle_beta   90.00
_cell.angle_gamma   90.00
#
_symmetry.space_group_name_H-M   'P 1'
#
loop_
_entity.id
_entity.type
_entity.pdbx_description
1 polymer ?
#
loop_
_entity_poly.entity_id
_entity_poly.type
_entity_poly.pdbx_seq_one_letter_code
_entity_poly.pdbx_strand_id
1 'polypeptide(L)'
;MIRHWDQRAGVVVFSAIAVLCADVLRSNALALPAFPGAEGFGGTALTGGLTGDVYHVTSLADTSTPGTLRYGIRESGFPAGGRTIVFDVGGTIQLTSSLDIKNVSKLYIAGQTAPSPVTLLGNTFSITSSSDKTTSNIVVRYLSARNGVVAERDSATMAGSGSGNNLIFDHLSTSWGRDENLSTTNNNTNVSVQYCMNYESLDDADHGYGSLIRPQIVSSVSYHHNLIANNRSRNPRPGSYNQNKLTFDFRNNVVYNWLEKAGYTGGSSASDGLEYVDMNYVGNYVIAGPESVNSTAYAFTKSPNVHLQAYQSGNRIDADRLLNPGGVPNGIDNGWGMWHNQGGTGSFTQLASPIAFPAMASQSATDAYNGVMNHVGNFWWNRDAIDARIIDNVKTNTGQLITAPDSDEWNNLISAPMTTRGAGYDSDNDGMPDAWEATVGTNPLAANNQGDFDSDGYSDLEEYINEVGAFPASSAITWAGGSGRFALTSNWDISWQPSRFDTVKINSGIATVDVVGQHAGTVSVIGGTLSVTSGWIDIAGQLKVGSANGNGVVDHTGGVVFAESGVRLGDGPSGPGYTGTYSITGGTLVTTDITSGIIGGKFNFDGG
;
A
#
# COMPACT_ATOMS: atom_id res chain seq x y z
N MET A 1 -93.63 0.57 -9.88
CA MET A 1 -93.87 0.54 -8.42
C MET A 1 -92.54 0.28 -7.74
N ILE A 2 -92.06 1.24 -6.90
CA ILE A 2 -91.08 1.08 -5.80
C ILE A 2 -89.62 0.81 -6.28
N ARG A 3 -88.53 1.52 -5.93
CA ARG A 3 -88.19 2.64 -5.03
C ARG A 3 -86.82 3.22 -5.49
N HIS A 4 -86.55 4.45 -5.01
CA HIS A 4 -85.33 5.28 -5.10
C HIS A 4 -83.99 4.63 -4.69
N TRP A 5 -82.91 5.41 -4.93
CA TRP A 5 -81.63 5.65 -4.19
C TRP A 5 -80.48 5.76 -5.22
N ASP A 6 -80.15 6.95 -5.77
CA ASP A 6 -79.18 7.98 -5.27
C ASP A 6 -77.88 7.34 -4.73
N GLN A 7 -76.69 7.51 -5.32
CA GLN A 7 -75.84 8.66 -5.70
C GLN A 7 -74.52 8.60 -4.91
N ARG A 8 -73.41 8.58 -5.66
CA ARG A 8 -72.05 9.09 -5.34
C ARG A 8 -71.24 8.41 -4.22
N ALA A 9 -70.21 7.67 -4.66
CA ALA A 9 -68.85 7.60 -4.08
C ALA A 9 -67.96 6.94 -5.16
N GLY A 10 -66.73 7.33 -5.47
CA GLY A 10 -65.84 8.36 -4.97
C GLY A 10 -64.63 8.38 -5.93
N VAL A 11 -64.06 9.56 -6.12
CA VAL A 11 -62.71 9.78 -6.64
C VAL A 11 -61.69 9.22 -5.63
N VAL A 12 -60.42 9.10 -6.02
CA VAL A 12 -59.23 8.58 -5.28
C VAL A 12 -59.11 7.06 -5.44
N VAL A 13 -58.11 6.45 -6.10
CA VAL A 13 -56.64 6.56 -5.98
C VAL A 13 -56.01 6.15 -7.33
N PHE A 14 -55.27 7.03 -7.99
CA PHE A 14 -54.26 6.66 -9.02
C PHE A 14 -52.97 7.45 -8.76
N SER A 15 -52.46 7.36 -7.53
CA SER A 15 -51.19 7.96 -7.10
C SER A 15 -50.55 7.10 -6.02
N ALA A 16 -50.20 5.84 -6.32
CA ALA A 16 -49.47 4.98 -5.38
C ALA A 16 -48.60 3.89 -6.04
N ILE A 17 -48.27 3.99 -7.33
CA ILE A 17 -47.35 3.05 -8.01
C ILE A 17 -46.24 3.82 -8.76
N ALA A 18 -45.82 4.97 -8.21
CA ALA A 18 -44.70 5.76 -8.75
C ALA A 18 -43.68 6.19 -7.68
N VAL A 19 -43.82 5.71 -6.43
CA VAL A 19 -42.96 6.12 -5.30
C VAL A 19 -42.32 4.90 -4.57
N LEU A 20 -42.40 3.69 -5.14
CA LEU A 20 -41.83 2.47 -4.51
C LEU A 20 -40.78 1.74 -5.36
N CYS A 21 -40.26 2.39 -6.42
CA CYS A 21 -39.12 1.89 -7.20
C CYS A 21 -37.97 2.91 -7.32
N ALA A 22 -37.90 3.92 -6.45
CA ALA A 22 -36.79 4.87 -6.39
C ALA A 22 -35.72 4.51 -5.33
N ASP A 23 -35.97 3.50 -4.48
CA ASP A 23 -35.08 3.16 -3.34
C ASP A 23 -34.28 1.86 -3.51
N VAL A 24 -34.17 1.30 -4.73
CA VAL A 24 -33.33 0.10 -4.99
C VAL A 24 -32.33 0.32 -6.13
N LEU A 25 -31.81 1.54 -6.24
CA LEU A 25 -30.52 1.80 -6.86
C LEU A 25 -29.73 2.74 -5.94
N ARG A 26 -29.54 2.34 -4.66
CA ARG A 26 -28.26 2.67 -4.04
C ARG A 26 -27.25 1.88 -4.85
N SER A 27 -26.55 2.55 -5.76
CA SER A 27 -25.26 2.05 -6.20
C SER A 27 -24.52 1.68 -4.91
N ASN A 28 -24.09 0.43 -4.81
CA ASN A 28 -23.02 0.12 -3.88
C ASN A 28 -21.81 0.87 -4.47
N ALA A 29 -21.68 2.17 -4.17
CA ALA A 29 -20.44 2.86 -4.36
C ALA A 29 -19.41 2.00 -3.62
N LEU A 30 -18.47 1.43 -4.35
CA LEU A 30 -17.39 0.67 -3.76
C LEU A 30 -16.76 1.56 -2.70
N ALA A 31 -16.60 1.04 -1.48
CA ALA A 31 -15.98 1.80 -0.41
C ALA A 31 -14.59 2.26 -0.89
N LEU A 32 -14.29 3.54 -0.71
CA LEU A 32 -12.96 4.07 -1.03
C LEU A 32 -11.90 3.26 -0.26
N PRO A 33 -10.75 2.96 -0.88
CA PRO A 33 -9.59 2.48 -0.16
C PRO A 33 -9.22 3.39 1.02
N ALA A 34 -8.42 2.88 1.95
CA ALA A 34 -7.86 3.63 3.08
C ALA A 34 -7.09 4.88 2.64
N PHE A 35 -6.46 4.76 1.48
CA PHE A 35 -5.71 5.74 0.72
C PHE A 35 -5.52 5.17 -0.69
N PRO A 36 -5.25 5.98 -1.72
CA PRO A 36 -4.86 5.48 -3.04
C PRO A 36 -3.71 4.47 -2.94
N GLY A 37 -3.99 3.23 -3.35
CA GLY A 37 -3.04 2.12 -3.27
C GLY A 37 -3.04 1.30 -1.99
N ALA A 38 -4.00 1.53 -1.10
CA ALA A 38 -4.32 0.57 -0.04
C ALA A 38 -5.04 -0.65 -0.63
N GLU A 39 -4.42 -1.82 -0.48
CA GLU A 39 -4.89 -3.07 -1.07
C GLU A 39 -5.00 -4.18 -0.02
N GLY A 40 -5.51 -5.35 -0.41
CA GLY A 40 -5.63 -6.53 0.46
C GLY A 40 -6.79 -6.44 1.45
N PHE A 41 -6.84 -7.38 2.41
CA PHE A 41 -7.97 -7.44 3.36
C PHE A 41 -8.09 -6.25 4.31
N GLY A 42 -6.97 -5.57 4.58
CA GLY A 42 -6.95 -4.32 5.32
C GLY A 42 -7.21 -3.10 4.46
N GLY A 43 -7.27 -3.21 3.13
CA GLY A 43 -7.21 -2.07 2.18
C GLY A 43 -8.33 -1.02 2.31
N THR A 44 -9.42 -1.33 3.02
CA THR A 44 -10.49 -0.38 3.35
C THR A 44 -10.47 0.05 4.82
N ALA A 45 -9.37 -0.15 5.55
CA ALA A 45 -9.20 0.39 6.89
C ALA A 45 -9.25 1.92 6.81
N LEU A 46 -10.11 2.60 7.58
CA LEU A 46 -10.24 4.07 7.46
C LEU A 46 -10.59 4.52 6.04
N THR A 47 -11.72 4.06 5.50
CA THR A 47 -12.28 4.62 4.26
C THR A 47 -12.38 6.14 4.37
N GLY A 48 -11.95 6.88 3.34
CA GLY A 48 -11.69 8.33 3.32
C GLY A 48 -12.65 9.27 4.04
N GLY A 49 -12.20 10.51 4.26
CA GLY A 49 -12.93 11.52 5.02
C GLY A 49 -12.66 11.41 6.52
N LEU A 50 -11.38 11.29 6.89
CA LEU A 50 -10.97 11.35 8.29
C LEU A 50 -11.39 12.69 8.92
N THR A 51 -12.44 12.66 9.75
CA THR A 51 -13.00 13.82 10.47
C THR A 51 -12.45 13.96 11.89
N GLY A 52 -11.29 13.35 12.14
CA GLY A 52 -10.58 13.36 13.42
C GLY A 52 -9.80 14.66 13.65
N ASP A 53 -9.09 14.72 14.79
CA ASP A 53 -8.10 15.77 15.00
C ASP A 53 -6.77 15.44 14.31
N VAL A 54 -5.99 16.49 14.07
CA VAL A 54 -4.61 16.38 13.57
C VAL A 54 -3.68 16.56 14.75
N TYR A 55 -2.88 15.53 15.03
CA TYR A 55 -1.95 15.52 16.15
C TYR A 55 -0.51 15.63 15.65
N HIS A 56 0.15 16.72 16.03
CA HIS A 56 1.53 16.98 15.66
C HIS A 56 2.51 16.36 16.67
N VAL A 57 3.41 15.53 16.15
CA VAL A 57 4.62 15.11 16.86
C VAL A 57 5.68 16.19 16.66
N THR A 58 5.98 16.92 17.73
CA THR A 58 6.96 18.03 17.78
C THR A 58 8.21 17.69 18.59
N SER A 59 8.27 16.48 19.16
CA SER A 59 9.37 16.00 19.98
C SER A 59 9.61 14.51 19.77
N LEU A 60 10.90 14.14 19.66
CA LEU A 60 11.34 12.74 19.60
C LEU A 60 11.46 12.07 20.98
N ALA A 61 11.11 12.77 22.06
CA ALA A 61 11.10 12.19 23.39
C ALA A 61 10.01 11.11 23.52
N ASP A 62 10.34 10.01 24.19
CA ASP A 62 9.38 8.94 24.46
C ASP A 62 8.71 9.12 25.84
N THR A 63 7.75 10.04 25.92
CA THR A 63 7.06 10.38 27.18
C THR A 63 5.53 10.38 27.02
N SER A 64 4.80 10.57 28.12
CA SER A 64 3.35 10.78 28.08
C SER A 64 2.95 12.25 28.10
N THR A 65 3.73 13.13 27.45
CA THR A 65 3.44 14.57 27.32
C THR A 65 3.01 14.94 25.90
N PRO A 66 2.14 15.96 25.70
CA PRO A 66 1.79 16.45 24.37
C PRO A 66 3.01 16.75 23.50
N GLY A 67 2.89 16.57 22.18
CA GLY A 67 3.97 16.70 21.21
C GLY A 67 4.80 15.43 20.98
N THR A 68 4.55 14.34 21.71
CA THR A 68 5.29 13.07 21.55
C THR A 68 4.42 11.99 20.92
N LEU A 69 5.03 11.07 20.16
CA LEU A 69 4.29 9.96 19.53
C LEU A 69 3.55 9.09 20.57
N ARG A 70 4.20 8.77 21.70
CA ARG A 70 3.58 7.97 22.77
C ARG A 70 2.33 8.62 23.34
N TYR A 71 2.30 9.94 23.49
CA TYR A 71 1.07 10.65 23.85
C TYR A 71 0.04 10.57 22.73
N GLY A 72 0.47 10.78 21.47
CA GLY A 72 -0.37 10.76 20.28
C GLY A 72 -1.18 9.48 20.09
N ILE A 73 -0.63 8.32 20.47
CA ILE A 73 -1.28 7.01 20.25
C ILE A 73 -2.12 6.51 21.44
N ARG A 74 -2.21 7.26 22.54
CA ARG A 74 -2.85 6.76 23.78
C ARG A 74 -4.37 6.59 23.63
N GLU A 75 -4.95 5.77 24.51
CA GLU A 75 -6.37 5.37 24.48
C GLU A 75 -7.37 6.52 24.65
N SER A 76 -6.99 7.61 25.32
CA SER A 76 -7.92 8.66 25.77
C SER A 76 -7.42 10.08 25.55
N GLY A 77 -8.33 11.05 25.66
CA GLY A 77 -8.02 12.48 25.50
C GLY A 77 -7.91 12.93 24.04
N PHE A 78 -8.63 12.24 23.14
CA PHE A 78 -8.75 12.53 21.72
C PHE A 78 -10.20 12.31 21.25
N PRO A 79 -10.63 12.91 20.13
CA PRO A 79 -12.00 12.79 19.64
C PRO A 79 -12.40 11.36 19.25
N ALA A 80 -13.69 11.06 19.37
CA ALA A 80 -14.25 9.81 18.84
C ALA A 80 -14.26 9.73 17.31
N GLY A 81 -14.06 10.88 16.64
CA GLY A 81 -13.90 10.99 15.19
C GLY A 81 -12.68 10.26 14.64
N GLY A 82 -11.69 10.00 15.49
CA GLY A 82 -10.38 9.46 15.11
C GLY A 82 -9.31 10.53 15.22
N ARG A 83 -8.11 10.21 14.76
CA ARG A 83 -6.99 11.15 14.69
C ARG A 83 -5.99 10.79 13.60
N THR A 84 -5.39 11.80 12.98
CA THR A 84 -4.25 11.66 12.07
C THR A 84 -3.01 12.22 12.76
N ILE A 85 -1.99 11.40 12.94
CA ILE A 85 -0.70 11.81 13.50
C ILE A 85 0.22 12.22 12.36
N VAL A 86 0.66 13.48 12.41
CA VAL A 86 1.65 14.08 11.51
C VAL A 86 2.92 14.45 12.28
N PHE A 87 4.03 14.66 11.58
CA PHE A 87 5.35 14.83 12.18
C PHE A 87 5.99 16.15 11.78
N ASP A 88 6.19 17.03 12.75
CA ASP A 88 6.96 18.27 12.60
C ASP A 88 8.47 18.02 12.78
N VAL A 89 8.82 16.86 13.33
CA VAL A 89 10.20 16.43 13.58
C VAL A 89 10.47 15.04 13.01
N GLY A 90 11.70 14.82 12.55
CA GLY A 90 12.19 13.54 12.05
C GLY A 90 13.44 13.09 12.81
N GLY A 91 13.71 11.79 12.83
CA GLY A 91 14.84 11.18 13.53
C GLY A 91 14.44 10.01 14.43
N THR A 92 15.28 9.71 15.42
CA THR A 92 15.13 8.53 16.27
C THR A 92 14.37 8.82 17.56
N ILE A 93 13.27 8.11 17.78
CA ILE A 93 12.55 8.01 19.05
C ILE A 93 13.08 6.79 19.80
N GLN A 94 13.87 7.01 20.84
CA GLN A 94 14.36 5.93 21.71
C GLN A 94 13.27 5.52 22.69
N LEU A 95 12.70 4.34 22.49
CA LEU A 95 11.61 3.82 23.29
C LEU A 95 12.09 3.39 24.68
N THR A 96 11.41 3.89 25.71
CA THR A 96 11.62 3.53 27.12
C THR A 96 10.88 2.24 27.52
N SER A 97 9.87 1.87 26.74
CA SER A 97 9.00 0.69 26.90
C SER A 97 8.27 0.41 25.59
N SER A 98 7.57 -0.73 25.47
CA SER A 98 6.82 -1.03 24.26
C SER A 98 5.82 0.08 23.92
N LEU A 99 5.73 0.41 22.64
CA LEU A 99 4.83 1.42 22.13
C LEU A 99 3.59 0.71 21.58
N ASP A 100 2.56 0.57 22.42
CA ASP A 100 1.37 -0.23 22.13
C ASP A 100 0.16 0.63 21.77
N ILE A 101 -0.37 0.44 20.56
CA ILE A 101 -1.66 0.98 20.13
C ILE A 101 -2.76 0.02 20.60
N LYS A 102 -3.50 0.45 21.60
CA LYS A 102 -4.54 -0.35 22.25
C LYS A 102 -5.79 0.48 22.54
N ASN A 103 -6.96 -0.14 22.43
CA ASN A 103 -8.24 0.53 22.73
C ASN A 103 -8.46 1.82 21.92
N VAL A 104 -7.87 1.87 20.72
CA VAL A 104 -7.95 3.00 19.80
C VAL A 104 -8.71 2.54 18.58
N SER A 105 -9.55 3.41 18.05
CA SER A 105 -10.10 3.22 16.72
C SER A 105 -9.89 4.46 15.89
N LYS A 106 -9.76 4.27 14.57
CA LYS A 106 -9.59 5.35 13.60
C LYS A 106 -8.33 6.19 13.83
N LEU A 107 -7.18 5.53 13.77
CA LEU A 107 -5.88 6.18 13.91
C LEU A 107 -5.07 6.00 12.63
N TYR A 108 -4.63 7.12 12.06
CA TYR A 108 -3.68 7.15 10.96
C TYR A 108 -2.35 7.71 11.46
N ILE A 109 -1.25 6.98 11.29
CA ILE A 109 0.10 7.49 11.58
C ILE A 109 0.82 7.72 10.25
N ALA A 110 0.99 8.99 9.89
CA ALA A 110 1.51 9.42 8.59
C ALA A 110 3.01 9.79 8.67
N GLY A 111 3.87 8.78 8.82
CA GLY A 111 5.31 8.98 8.99
C GLY A 111 5.97 9.75 7.83
N GLN A 112 5.41 9.68 6.62
CA GLN A 112 5.90 10.41 5.44
C GLN A 112 5.82 11.93 5.58
N THR A 113 5.01 12.45 6.51
CA THR A 113 4.91 13.89 6.78
C THR A 113 6.14 14.44 7.51
N ALA A 114 7.01 13.58 8.05
CA ALA A 114 8.21 14.01 8.76
C ALA A 114 9.24 14.70 7.82
N PRO A 115 10.04 15.65 8.33
CA PRO A 115 11.13 16.26 7.56
C PRO A 115 12.29 15.29 7.23
N SER A 116 12.40 14.17 7.94
CA SER A 116 13.32 13.07 7.67
C SER A 116 12.74 11.76 8.23
N PRO A 117 13.29 10.57 7.89
CA PRO A 117 12.77 9.30 8.38
C PRO A 117 12.62 9.26 9.91
N VAL A 118 11.51 8.69 10.40
CA VAL A 118 11.26 8.46 11.82
C VAL A 118 11.57 7.00 12.17
N THR A 119 12.42 6.79 13.18
CA THR A 119 12.82 5.47 13.66
C THR A 119 12.42 5.27 15.12
N LEU A 120 11.67 4.20 15.40
CA LEU A 120 11.40 3.68 16.74
C LEU A 120 12.52 2.72 17.12
N LEU A 121 13.30 3.05 18.15
CA LEU A 121 14.50 2.30 18.52
C LEU A 121 14.40 1.73 19.94
N GLY A 122 14.85 0.49 20.13
CA GLY A 122 15.11 -0.06 21.47
C GLY A 122 13.92 -0.68 22.20
N ASN A 123 12.78 -0.85 21.52
CA ASN A 123 11.66 -1.62 22.04
C ASN A 123 10.68 -2.03 20.92
N THR A 124 9.70 -2.86 21.28
CA THR A 124 8.64 -3.30 20.37
C THR A 124 7.64 -2.19 20.07
N PHE A 125 7.28 -2.04 18.80
CA PHE A 125 6.08 -1.33 18.37
C PHE A 125 4.94 -2.34 18.17
N SER A 126 3.83 -2.17 18.89
CA SER A 126 2.73 -3.14 18.83
C SER A 126 1.38 -2.52 18.55
N ILE A 127 0.52 -3.33 17.94
CA ILE A 127 -0.92 -3.14 17.94
C ILE A 127 -1.53 -4.27 18.79
N THR A 128 -2.45 -3.90 19.69
CA THR A 128 -3.31 -4.81 20.48
C THR A 128 -2.60 -5.76 21.44
N SER A 129 -1.44 -5.40 21.99
CA SER A 129 -0.73 -6.27 22.95
C SER A 129 -1.57 -6.61 24.18
N SER A 130 -2.34 -5.63 24.68
CA SER A 130 -3.08 -5.69 25.94
C SER A 130 -4.36 -6.52 25.85
N SER A 131 -4.46 -7.57 26.68
CA SER A 131 -5.66 -8.40 26.85
C SER A 131 -6.85 -7.53 27.21
N ASP A 132 -8.04 -7.83 26.71
CA ASP A 132 -9.31 -7.09 26.92
C ASP A 132 -9.54 -5.84 26.06
N LYS A 133 -8.53 -5.41 25.28
CA LYS A 133 -8.64 -4.24 24.41
C LYS A 133 -9.02 -4.62 22.98
N THR A 134 -9.78 -3.74 22.35
CA THR A 134 -10.14 -3.83 20.93
C THR A 134 -9.60 -2.60 20.23
N THR A 135 -8.86 -2.81 19.15
CA THR A 135 -8.33 -1.75 18.29
C THR A 135 -8.82 -1.99 16.86
N SER A 136 -9.26 -0.96 16.16
CA SER A 136 -9.74 -1.14 14.78
C SER A 136 -9.55 0.07 13.89
N ASN A 137 -9.46 -0.18 12.57
CA ASN A 137 -9.25 0.85 11.56
C ASN A 137 -7.97 1.65 11.87
N ILE A 138 -6.83 0.97 11.79
CA ILE A 138 -5.51 1.54 12.05
C ILE A 138 -4.70 1.49 10.77
N VAL A 139 -4.12 2.64 10.41
CA VAL A 139 -3.19 2.77 9.29
C VAL A 139 -1.88 3.32 9.86
N VAL A 140 -0.77 2.61 9.62
CA VAL A 140 0.56 3.09 9.97
C VAL A 140 1.41 3.05 8.71
N ARG A 141 2.01 4.19 8.36
CA ARG A 141 2.83 4.31 7.17
C ARG A 141 4.17 4.96 7.44
N TYR A 142 5.20 4.52 6.71
CA TYR A 142 6.50 5.19 6.63
C TYR A 142 7.18 5.41 8.00
N LEU A 143 7.37 4.32 8.76
CA LEU A 143 8.15 4.31 10.00
C LEU A 143 9.14 3.15 9.99
N SER A 144 10.26 3.33 10.68
CA SER A 144 11.17 2.22 10.98
C SER A 144 10.96 1.75 12.42
N ALA A 145 10.90 0.44 12.64
CA ALA A 145 10.93 -0.19 13.95
C ALA A 145 12.19 -1.06 14.05
N ARG A 146 13.04 -0.75 15.03
CA ARG A 146 14.36 -1.36 15.20
C ARG A 146 14.54 -1.73 16.67
N ASN A 147 14.39 -3.00 17.01
CA ASN A 147 14.31 -3.41 18.41
C ASN A 147 15.69 -3.53 19.07
N GLY A 148 16.60 -4.30 18.48
CA GLY A 148 17.94 -4.51 19.00
C GLY A 148 18.00 -5.55 20.11
N VAL A 149 19.08 -5.53 20.90
CA VAL A 149 19.34 -6.53 21.96
C VAL A 149 18.66 -6.12 23.27
N VAL A 150 17.32 -6.17 23.29
CA VAL A 150 16.51 -5.82 24.46
C VAL A 150 15.65 -6.99 24.94
N ALA A 151 14.92 -6.79 26.05
CA ALA A 151 14.13 -7.83 26.70
C ALA A 151 12.88 -8.23 25.88
N GLU A 152 12.15 -7.24 25.38
CA GLU A 152 11.05 -7.45 24.42
C GLU A 152 11.63 -7.95 23.11
N ARG A 153 11.01 -8.96 22.50
CA ARG A 153 11.66 -9.71 21.43
C ARG A 153 11.17 -9.36 20.03
N ASP A 154 9.96 -8.84 19.87
CA ASP A 154 9.46 -8.47 18.53
C ASP A 154 9.88 -7.06 18.12
N SER A 155 10.02 -6.81 16.82
CA SER A 155 10.28 -5.45 16.32
C SER A 155 9.00 -4.64 16.14
N ALA A 156 8.21 -4.96 15.11
CA ALA A 156 6.86 -4.46 14.95
C ALA A 156 5.88 -5.62 14.93
N THR A 157 4.76 -5.55 15.66
CA THR A 157 3.91 -6.72 15.79
C THR A 157 2.43 -6.37 15.94
N MET A 158 1.59 -7.12 15.24
CA MET A 158 0.17 -7.28 15.56
C MET A 158 0.01 -8.63 16.26
N ALA A 159 0.74 -8.79 17.37
CA ALA A 159 0.75 -9.98 18.20
C ALA A 159 0.48 -9.56 19.64
N GLY A 160 -0.67 -9.97 20.13
CA GLY A 160 -1.19 -9.48 21.39
C GLY A 160 -2.37 -10.31 21.85
N SER A 161 -2.76 -10.14 23.11
CA SER A 161 -3.96 -10.80 23.65
C SER A 161 -5.22 -9.96 23.45
N GLY A 162 -5.08 -8.71 23.01
CA GLY A 162 -6.17 -7.88 22.51
C GLY A 162 -6.67 -8.34 21.14
N SER A 163 -7.69 -7.65 20.62
CA SER A 163 -8.30 -7.93 19.32
C SER A 163 -8.15 -6.77 18.35
N GLY A 164 -7.85 -7.10 17.09
CA GLY A 164 -7.61 -6.12 16.03
C GLY A 164 -8.43 -6.41 14.78
N ASN A 165 -8.96 -5.37 14.17
CA ASN A 165 -9.73 -5.48 12.92
C ASN A 165 -9.47 -4.30 11.98
N ASN A 166 -9.26 -4.57 10.70
CA ASN A 166 -8.97 -3.56 9.67
C ASN A 166 -7.68 -2.79 10.00
N LEU A 167 -6.54 -3.43 9.76
CA LEU A 167 -5.22 -2.92 10.11
C LEU A 167 -4.35 -2.88 8.86
N ILE A 168 -3.63 -1.77 8.64
CA ILE A 168 -2.64 -1.64 7.57
C ILE A 168 -1.29 -1.24 8.17
N PHE A 169 -0.27 -2.00 7.81
CA PHE A 169 1.12 -1.56 7.82
C PHE A 169 1.57 -1.38 6.37
N ASP A 170 1.96 -0.16 5.99
CA ASP A 170 2.39 0.20 4.64
C ASP A 170 3.75 0.92 4.69
N HIS A 171 4.74 0.48 3.91
CA HIS A 171 6.07 1.12 3.89
C HIS A 171 6.78 1.20 5.25
N LEU A 172 6.56 0.23 6.15
CA LEU A 172 7.37 0.11 7.36
C LEU A 172 8.73 -0.54 7.04
N SER A 173 9.75 -0.24 7.84
CA SER A 173 11.00 -0.99 7.85
C SER A 173 11.26 -1.59 9.21
N THR A 174 11.34 -2.92 9.28
CA THR A 174 11.38 -3.68 10.53
C THR A 174 12.64 -4.52 10.58
N SER A 175 13.37 -4.40 11.68
CA SER A 175 14.61 -5.15 11.88
C SER A 175 14.93 -5.41 13.33
N TRP A 176 15.90 -6.29 13.52
CA TRP A 176 16.56 -6.56 14.79
C TRP A 176 15.61 -7.04 15.89
N GLY A 177 14.51 -7.69 15.54
CA GLY A 177 13.70 -8.49 16.47
C GLY A 177 14.45 -9.76 16.87
N ARG A 178 14.38 -10.14 18.13
CA ARG A 178 14.94 -11.39 18.70
C ARG A 178 13.96 -12.56 18.67
N ASP A 179 12.68 -12.33 18.39
CA ASP A 179 11.67 -13.38 18.13
C ASP A 179 11.20 -13.23 16.69
N GLU A 180 10.26 -12.30 16.40
CA GLU A 180 9.93 -11.89 15.04
C GLU A 180 10.14 -10.40 14.74
N ASN A 181 10.40 -10.09 13.48
CA ASN A 181 10.45 -8.69 13.03
C ASN A 181 9.06 -8.11 12.77
N LEU A 182 8.19 -8.84 12.07
CA LEU A 182 6.92 -8.32 11.57
C LEU A 182 5.84 -9.40 11.53
N SER A 183 5.03 -9.49 12.58
CA SER A 183 4.07 -10.59 12.79
C SER A 183 2.61 -10.15 12.84
N THR A 184 1.70 -11.07 12.49
CA THR A 184 0.24 -10.91 12.62
C THR A 184 -0.36 -12.17 13.22
N THR A 185 -0.70 -12.15 14.50
CA THR A 185 -1.12 -13.36 15.23
C THR A 185 -2.35 -13.11 16.09
N ASN A 186 -2.82 -14.16 16.78
CA ASN A 186 -3.88 -14.10 17.77
C ASN A 186 -5.19 -13.53 17.22
N ASN A 187 -5.78 -12.52 17.86
CA ASN A 187 -7.16 -12.09 17.59
C ASN A 187 -7.22 -10.94 16.58
N ASN A 188 -6.36 -10.96 15.57
CA ASN A 188 -6.27 -9.93 14.52
C ASN A 188 -6.78 -10.49 13.18
N THR A 189 -7.61 -9.72 12.47
CA THR A 189 -8.15 -10.06 11.14
C THR A 189 -8.40 -8.82 10.29
N ASN A 190 -8.59 -9.01 8.98
CA ASN A 190 -8.65 -7.94 7.98
C ASN A 190 -7.37 -7.09 8.02
N VAL A 191 -6.23 -7.76 7.78
CA VAL A 191 -4.91 -7.13 7.88
C VAL A 191 -4.26 -7.08 6.50
N SER A 192 -3.66 -5.93 6.17
CA SER A 192 -2.73 -5.80 5.05
C SER A 192 -1.36 -5.36 5.55
N VAL A 193 -0.32 -6.08 5.13
CA VAL A 193 1.09 -5.67 5.27
C VAL A 193 1.63 -5.51 3.86
N GLN A 194 1.90 -4.27 3.48
CA GLN A 194 2.24 -3.93 2.11
C GLN A 194 3.48 -3.04 2.02
N TYR A 195 4.30 -3.25 0.99
CA TYR A 195 5.50 -2.43 0.74
C TYR A 195 6.45 -2.29 1.94
N CYS A 196 6.41 -3.23 2.88
CA CYS A 196 7.25 -3.23 4.08
C CYS A 196 8.56 -3.96 3.86
N MET A 197 9.61 -3.52 4.55
CA MET A 197 10.86 -4.25 4.71
C MET A 197 10.84 -5.01 6.03
N ASN A 198 11.21 -6.29 5.98
CA ASN A 198 11.38 -7.17 7.13
C ASN A 198 12.72 -7.88 6.98
N TYR A 199 13.71 -7.51 7.80
CA TYR A 199 15.03 -8.08 7.63
C TYR A 199 15.87 -8.13 8.91
N GLU A 200 16.90 -8.98 8.89
CA GLU A 200 17.89 -9.09 9.96
C GLU A 200 17.23 -9.26 11.34
N SER A 201 16.31 -10.22 11.44
CA SER A 201 15.98 -10.75 12.76
C SER A 201 17.26 -11.28 13.42
N LEU A 202 17.45 -10.96 14.69
CA LEU A 202 18.64 -11.32 15.43
C LEU A 202 18.59 -12.82 15.72
N ASP A 203 19.48 -13.60 15.10
CA ASP A 203 19.59 -15.05 15.27
C ASP A 203 20.25 -15.42 16.60
N ASP A 204 19.62 -15.00 17.70
CA ASP A 204 20.06 -15.28 19.06
C ASP A 204 19.56 -16.67 19.49
N ALA A 205 20.50 -17.56 19.81
CA ALA A 205 20.25 -18.94 20.19
C ALA A 205 19.42 -19.74 19.16
N ASP A 206 19.79 -19.64 17.88
CA ASP A 206 19.13 -20.31 16.74
C ASP A 206 17.66 -19.87 16.53
N HIS A 207 17.34 -18.62 16.89
CA HIS A 207 15.99 -18.08 16.86
C HIS A 207 15.98 -16.63 16.33
N GLY A 208 15.98 -16.48 15.00
CA GLY A 208 15.78 -15.19 14.31
C GLY A 208 14.76 -15.31 13.18
N TYR A 209 13.52 -14.83 13.37
CA TYR A 209 12.44 -15.07 12.43
C TYR A 209 11.85 -13.81 11.79
N GLY A 210 11.40 -13.95 10.54
CA GLY A 210 10.76 -12.87 9.80
C GLY A 210 9.35 -12.56 10.32
N SER A 211 8.40 -13.45 10.04
CA SER A 211 6.97 -13.23 10.24
C SER A 211 6.23 -14.49 10.66
N LEU A 212 5.64 -14.46 11.85
CA LEU A 212 4.64 -15.43 12.29
C LEU A 212 3.24 -14.91 11.94
N ILE A 213 2.49 -15.68 11.13
CA ILE A 213 1.10 -15.40 10.81
C ILE A 213 0.22 -16.52 11.34
N ARG A 214 -0.28 -16.37 12.57
CA ARG A 214 -0.96 -17.46 13.26
C ARG A 214 -2.11 -16.95 14.13
N PRO A 215 -3.31 -16.76 13.56
CA PRO A 215 -4.47 -16.26 14.29
C PRO A 215 -5.05 -17.32 15.24
N GLN A 216 -5.71 -16.84 16.31
CA GLN A 216 -6.53 -17.58 17.24
C GLN A 216 -8.02 -17.55 16.89
N ILE A 217 -8.41 -16.78 15.88
CA ILE A 217 -9.77 -16.63 15.33
C ILE A 217 -9.78 -16.98 13.85
N VAL A 218 -10.96 -17.11 13.25
CA VAL A 218 -11.07 -17.12 11.77
C VAL A 218 -10.59 -15.75 11.28
N SER A 219 -9.55 -15.76 10.44
CA SER A 219 -8.86 -14.52 10.08
C SER A 219 -8.48 -14.46 8.60
N SER A 220 -8.42 -13.23 8.09
CA SER A 220 -8.05 -12.89 6.72
C SER A 220 -6.88 -11.90 6.73
N VAL A 221 -5.77 -12.27 6.11
CA VAL A 221 -4.50 -11.52 6.14
C VAL A 221 -3.86 -11.47 4.75
N SER A 222 -3.36 -10.30 4.34
CA SER A 222 -2.64 -10.09 3.08
C SER A 222 -1.25 -9.57 3.37
N TYR A 223 -0.22 -10.20 2.78
CA TYR A 223 1.15 -9.72 2.73
C TYR A 223 1.55 -9.59 1.26
N HIS A 224 1.75 -8.36 0.78
CA HIS A 224 2.13 -8.15 -0.60
C HIS A 224 3.17 -7.06 -0.85
N HIS A 225 3.96 -7.22 -1.91
CA HIS A 225 5.00 -6.25 -2.30
C HIS A 225 6.00 -5.94 -1.17
N ASN A 226 6.23 -6.89 -0.27
CA ASN A 226 7.19 -6.73 0.82
C ASN A 226 8.56 -7.30 0.42
N LEU A 227 9.62 -6.78 1.05
CA LEU A 227 10.94 -7.39 1.05
C LEU A 227 11.16 -8.11 2.39
N ILE A 228 11.37 -9.42 2.33
CA ILE A 228 11.67 -10.26 3.49
C ILE A 228 13.08 -10.83 3.30
N ALA A 229 14.06 -10.37 4.08
CA ALA A 229 15.48 -10.62 3.80
C ALA A 229 16.28 -11.03 5.04
N ASN A 230 17.32 -11.86 4.86
CA ASN A 230 18.34 -12.09 5.88
C ASN A 230 17.77 -12.59 7.24
N ASN A 231 16.74 -13.42 7.18
CA ASN A 231 16.09 -14.01 8.35
C ASN A 231 16.31 -15.51 8.34
N ARG A 232 16.47 -16.15 9.51
CA ARG A 232 16.67 -17.60 9.58
C ARG A 232 15.53 -18.39 8.95
N SER A 233 14.31 -18.04 9.30
CA SER A 233 13.10 -18.78 8.91
C SER A 233 11.85 -17.89 9.06
N ARG A 234 10.67 -18.50 8.86
CA ARG A 234 9.35 -17.84 8.91
C ARG A 234 9.24 -16.67 7.93
N ASN A 235 9.54 -16.90 6.64
CA ASN A 235 9.59 -15.87 5.60
C ASN A 235 8.51 -15.96 4.50
N PRO A 236 7.24 -16.34 4.78
CA PRO A 236 6.55 -16.28 6.07
C PRO A 236 6.31 -17.65 6.72
N ARG A 237 5.79 -17.65 7.96
CA ARG A 237 5.14 -18.82 8.59
C ARG A 237 3.63 -18.63 8.83
N PRO A 238 2.76 -18.93 7.85
CA PRO A 238 1.32 -19.01 8.09
C PRO A 238 0.93 -20.30 8.83
N GLY A 239 -0.07 -20.20 9.68
CA GLY A 239 -0.64 -21.33 10.43
C GLY A 239 -1.91 -20.91 11.15
N SER A 240 -2.39 -21.73 12.08
CA SER A 240 -3.46 -21.31 12.99
C SER A 240 -3.35 -21.90 14.39
N TYR A 241 -4.03 -21.27 15.34
CA TYR A 241 -4.31 -21.82 16.67
C TYR A 241 -5.77 -22.27 16.75
N ASN A 242 -6.09 -23.14 17.72
CA ASN A 242 -7.45 -23.53 18.07
C ASN A 242 -8.27 -24.09 16.89
N GLN A 243 -7.60 -24.66 15.89
CA GLN A 243 -8.23 -25.18 14.66
C GLN A 243 -9.02 -24.13 13.87
N ASN A 244 -8.79 -22.84 14.11
CA ASN A 244 -9.40 -21.78 13.32
C ASN A 244 -8.73 -21.67 11.95
N LYS A 245 -9.46 -21.13 10.98
CA LYS A 245 -8.97 -21.01 9.60
C LYS A 245 -8.30 -19.66 9.37
N LEU A 246 -7.10 -19.70 8.81
CA LEU A 246 -6.44 -18.54 8.24
C LEU A 246 -6.67 -18.52 6.72
N THR A 247 -7.21 -17.43 6.20
CA THR A 247 -7.23 -17.09 4.77
C THR A 247 -6.08 -16.11 4.51
N PHE A 248 -5.06 -16.51 3.76
CA PHE A 248 -3.81 -15.77 3.61
C PHE A 248 -3.45 -15.48 2.16
N ASP A 249 -3.23 -14.19 1.83
CA ASP A 249 -2.68 -13.80 0.54
C ASP A 249 -1.20 -13.49 0.71
N PHE A 250 -0.34 -14.22 0.01
CA PHE A 250 1.08 -13.95 -0.03
C PHE A 250 1.49 -13.71 -1.48
N ARG A 251 1.60 -12.43 -1.85
CA ARG A 251 1.62 -12.04 -3.25
C ARG A 251 2.65 -10.99 -3.59
N ASN A 252 3.38 -11.19 -4.69
CA ASN A 252 4.33 -10.20 -5.20
C ASN A 252 5.40 -9.78 -4.18
N ASN A 253 5.75 -10.64 -3.22
CA ASN A 253 6.83 -10.39 -2.27
C ASN A 253 8.18 -10.84 -2.83
N VAL A 254 9.25 -10.22 -2.33
CA VAL A 254 10.63 -10.68 -2.53
C VAL A 254 11.10 -11.33 -1.24
N VAL A 255 11.51 -12.59 -1.31
CA VAL A 255 12.09 -13.33 -0.18
C VAL A 255 13.55 -13.61 -0.49
N TYR A 256 14.46 -13.24 0.40
CA TYR A 256 15.90 -13.30 0.15
C TYR A 256 16.68 -13.88 1.33
N ASN A 257 17.66 -14.73 1.03
CA ASN A 257 18.72 -15.14 1.97
C ASN A 257 18.21 -15.73 3.29
N TRP A 258 17.32 -16.73 3.20
CA TRP A 258 16.91 -17.52 4.37
C TRP A 258 17.99 -18.54 4.76
N LEU A 259 18.09 -18.91 6.04
CA LEU A 259 18.97 -20.01 6.47
C LEU A 259 18.25 -21.37 6.36
N GLU A 260 17.06 -21.48 6.95
CA GLU A 260 16.35 -22.76 7.10
C GLU A 260 15.26 -22.95 6.04
N LYS A 261 14.32 -21.99 5.92
CA LYS A 261 13.17 -22.10 5.01
C LYS A 261 12.77 -20.73 4.46
N ALA A 262 12.55 -20.67 3.14
CA ALA A 262 12.01 -19.49 2.46
C ALA A 262 10.56 -19.19 2.88
N GLY A 263 9.79 -20.21 3.22
CA GLY A 263 8.43 -20.06 3.73
C GLY A 263 7.88 -21.42 4.12
N TYR A 264 7.03 -21.48 5.15
CA TYR A 264 6.45 -22.76 5.55
C TYR A 264 5.20 -22.65 6.40
N THR A 265 4.38 -23.70 6.41
CA THR A 265 3.28 -23.85 7.39
C THR A 265 3.50 -25.04 8.31
N GLY A 266 2.91 -25.00 9.51
CA GLY A 266 3.01 -26.04 10.52
C GLY A 266 4.30 -25.98 11.35
N GLY A 267 4.76 -27.13 11.82
CA GLY A 267 5.89 -27.24 12.76
C GLY A 267 5.50 -27.00 14.22
N SER A 268 4.20 -26.89 14.50
CA SER A 268 3.66 -26.95 15.85
C SER A 268 3.67 -28.38 16.40
N SER A 269 3.67 -28.51 17.72
CA SER A 269 3.65 -29.82 18.38
C SER A 269 2.32 -30.54 18.07
N ALA A 270 2.31 -31.87 18.05
CA ALA A 270 1.05 -32.63 17.84
C ALA A 270 -0.03 -32.31 18.90
N SER A 271 0.36 -31.74 20.04
CA SER A 271 -0.53 -31.22 21.09
C SER A 271 -1.23 -29.90 20.75
N ASP A 272 -0.76 -29.15 19.76
CA ASP A 272 -1.34 -27.85 19.36
C ASP A 272 -2.58 -27.98 18.44
N GLY A 273 -2.95 -29.22 18.11
CA GLY A 273 -4.05 -29.53 17.20
C GLY A 273 -3.71 -29.33 15.71
N LEU A 274 -4.65 -29.67 14.85
CA LEU A 274 -4.52 -29.53 13.39
C LEU A 274 -4.64 -28.04 12.99
N GLU A 275 -3.69 -27.52 12.22
CA GLU A 275 -3.77 -26.15 11.68
C GLU A 275 -4.53 -26.12 10.35
N TYR A 276 -5.19 -25.00 10.03
CA TYR A 276 -5.97 -24.81 8.80
C TYR A 276 -5.58 -23.52 8.08
N VAL A 277 -5.06 -23.65 6.86
CA VAL A 277 -4.59 -22.54 6.04
C VAL A 277 -5.14 -22.65 4.62
N ASP A 278 -5.81 -21.58 4.19
CA ASP A 278 -6.27 -21.31 2.84
C ASP A 278 -5.37 -20.21 2.27
N MET A 279 -4.56 -20.51 1.24
CA MET A 279 -3.51 -19.58 0.79
C MET A 279 -3.51 -19.32 -0.72
N ASN A 280 -3.41 -18.05 -1.10
CA ASN A 280 -2.93 -17.65 -2.43
C ASN A 280 -1.42 -17.33 -2.30
N TYR A 281 -0.59 -17.95 -3.14
CA TYR A 281 0.86 -17.71 -3.20
C TYR A 281 1.24 -17.35 -4.64
N VAL A 282 1.21 -16.07 -4.98
CA VAL A 282 1.20 -15.62 -6.38
C VAL A 282 2.27 -14.58 -6.66
N GLY A 283 3.00 -14.74 -7.78
CA GLY A 283 3.93 -13.72 -8.27
C GLY A 283 5.08 -13.36 -7.33
N ASN A 284 5.45 -14.22 -6.38
CA ASN A 284 6.57 -13.98 -5.47
C ASN A 284 7.93 -14.28 -6.14
N TYR A 285 8.96 -13.53 -5.78
CA TYR A 285 10.33 -13.79 -6.21
C TYR A 285 11.16 -14.24 -5.01
N VAL A 286 11.58 -15.51 -5.01
CA VAL A 286 12.31 -16.15 -3.92
C VAL A 286 13.77 -16.36 -4.34
N ILE A 287 14.72 -15.76 -3.64
CA ILE A 287 16.13 -15.67 -4.04
C ILE A 287 17.00 -16.27 -2.94
N ALA A 288 17.65 -17.40 -3.23
CA ALA A 288 18.62 -17.98 -2.32
C ALA A 288 19.80 -17.01 -2.13
N GLY A 289 20.25 -16.82 -0.90
CA GLY A 289 21.40 -15.95 -0.59
C GLY A 289 22.58 -16.73 -0.02
N PRO A 290 23.65 -16.03 0.42
CA PRO A 290 24.85 -16.65 1.00
C PRO A 290 24.57 -17.61 2.15
N GLU A 291 23.52 -17.34 2.92
CA GLU A 291 23.11 -18.12 4.09
C GLU A 291 22.14 -19.25 3.72
N SER A 292 21.66 -19.31 2.49
CA SER A 292 20.73 -20.36 2.05
C SER A 292 21.48 -21.67 1.79
N VAL A 293 21.75 -22.39 2.89
CA VAL A 293 22.55 -23.63 2.90
C VAL A 293 21.72 -24.90 2.69
N ASN A 294 20.42 -24.86 2.96
CA ASN A 294 19.49 -25.98 2.80
C ASN A 294 18.20 -25.53 2.12
N SER A 295 17.53 -26.45 1.41
CA SER A 295 16.21 -26.20 0.80
C SER A 295 16.13 -25.03 -0.19
N THR A 296 17.24 -24.68 -0.84
CA THR A 296 17.30 -23.56 -1.81
C THR A 296 16.31 -23.71 -2.96
N ALA A 297 15.91 -24.94 -3.29
CA ALA A 297 14.92 -25.25 -4.32
C ALA A 297 13.45 -25.16 -3.86
N TYR A 298 13.18 -24.84 -2.59
CA TYR A 298 11.84 -24.83 -2.03
C TYR A 298 11.41 -23.42 -1.61
N ALA A 299 10.47 -22.84 -2.36
CA ALA A 299 9.85 -21.55 -2.04
C ALA A 299 8.90 -21.68 -0.85
N PHE A 300 8.26 -22.84 -0.70
CA PHE A 300 7.32 -23.08 0.40
C PHE A 300 7.33 -24.54 0.86
N THR A 301 7.30 -24.74 2.16
CA THR A 301 7.26 -26.07 2.78
C THR A 301 5.99 -26.26 3.60
N LYS A 302 5.26 -27.35 3.37
CA LYS A 302 4.23 -27.83 4.29
C LYS A 302 4.86 -28.81 5.28
N SER A 303 4.68 -28.56 6.58
CA SER A 303 5.00 -29.52 7.65
C SER A 303 3.82 -30.47 7.94
N PRO A 304 4.02 -31.57 8.69
CA PRO A 304 2.94 -32.43 9.18
C PRO A 304 1.90 -31.65 10.02
N ASN A 305 0.72 -32.24 10.22
CA ASN A 305 -0.37 -31.69 11.05
C ASN A 305 -0.91 -30.32 10.60
N VAL A 306 -1.04 -30.13 9.28
CA VAL A 306 -1.67 -28.94 8.69
C VAL A 306 -2.62 -29.36 7.57
N HIS A 307 -3.85 -28.86 7.58
CA HIS A 307 -4.72 -28.84 6.42
C HIS A 307 -4.42 -27.58 5.59
N LEU A 308 -3.76 -27.76 4.45
CA LEU A 308 -3.39 -26.68 3.54
C LEU A 308 -4.18 -26.81 2.24
N GLN A 309 -4.91 -25.77 1.89
CA GLN A 309 -5.44 -25.54 0.55
C GLN A 309 -4.70 -24.35 -0.05
N ALA A 310 -4.09 -24.52 -1.22
CA ALA A 310 -3.28 -23.48 -1.82
C ALA A 310 -3.56 -23.31 -3.31
N TYR A 311 -3.63 -22.07 -3.76
CA TYR A 311 -3.46 -21.68 -5.16
C TYR A 311 -2.08 -21.03 -5.31
N GLN A 312 -1.33 -21.40 -6.35
CA GLN A 312 -0.07 -20.74 -6.68
C GLN A 312 0.04 -20.46 -8.17
N SER A 313 0.65 -19.34 -8.53
CA SER A 313 0.86 -18.95 -9.93
C SER A 313 1.97 -17.91 -10.08
N GLY A 314 2.79 -18.02 -11.13
CA GLY A 314 3.71 -16.96 -11.56
C GLY A 314 4.87 -16.66 -10.60
N ASN A 315 5.17 -17.58 -9.67
CA ASN A 315 6.28 -17.42 -8.72
C ASN A 315 7.61 -17.75 -9.39
N ARG A 316 8.71 -17.13 -8.96
CA ARG A 316 10.06 -17.48 -9.41
C ARG A 316 10.94 -17.82 -8.22
N ILE A 317 11.75 -18.87 -8.37
CA ILE A 317 12.77 -19.25 -7.41
C ILE A 317 14.15 -19.24 -8.07
N ASP A 318 15.06 -18.46 -7.50
CA ASP A 318 16.48 -18.39 -7.85
C ASP A 318 17.28 -19.20 -6.84
N ALA A 319 17.23 -20.52 -7.01
CA ALA A 319 17.82 -21.50 -6.10
C ALA A 319 19.35 -21.59 -6.23
N ASP A 320 19.90 -21.11 -7.34
CA ASP A 320 21.30 -21.19 -7.73
C ASP A 320 21.98 -19.81 -7.80
N ARG A 321 21.36 -18.77 -7.24
CA ARG A 321 21.91 -17.40 -7.16
C ARG A 321 23.37 -17.34 -6.72
N LEU A 322 23.80 -18.26 -5.84
CA LEU A 322 25.19 -18.38 -5.38
C LEU A 322 26.19 -18.82 -6.46
N LEU A 323 25.74 -19.46 -7.53
CA LEU A 323 26.54 -19.78 -8.70
C LEU A 323 26.73 -18.56 -9.63
N ASN A 324 25.96 -17.49 -9.43
CA ASN A 324 25.99 -16.28 -10.24
C ASN A 324 26.00 -14.98 -9.40
N PRO A 325 26.85 -14.81 -8.36
CA PRO A 325 26.71 -13.75 -7.37
C PRO A 325 26.70 -12.33 -7.96
N GLY A 326 27.42 -12.08 -9.07
CA GLY A 326 27.44 -10.78 -9.76
C GLY A 326 26.38 -10.57 -10.85
N GLY A 327 25.53 -11.55 -11.13
CA GLY A 327 24.45 -11.43 -12.12
C GLY A 327 23.14 -10.91 -11.52
N VAL A 328 22.23 -10.48 -12.39
CA VAL A 328 20.84 -10.14 -12.01
C VAL A 328 20.09 -11.43 -11.62
N PRO A 329 19.20 -11.41 -10.61
CA PRO A 329 18.38 -12.58 -10.29
C PRO A 329 17.68 -13.15 -11.53
N ASN A 330 17.85 -14.45 -11.76
CA ASN A 330 17.40 -15.15 -12.98
C ASN A 330 16.57 -16.40 -12.68
N GLY A 331 15.94 -16.44 -11.49
CA GLY A 331 15.13 -17.56 -11.02
C GLY A 331 14.05 -18.01 -12.00
N ILE A 332 13.54 -19.21 -11.79
CA ILE A 332 12.60 -19.87 -12.71
C ILE A 332 11.25 -20.13 -12.04
N ASP A 333 10.18 -20.19 -12.84
CA ASP A 333 8.89 -20.70 -12.38
C ASP A 333 8.86 -22.22 -12.56
N ASN A 334 9.02 -22.94 -11.45
CA ASN A 334 8.93 -24.41 -11.38
C ASN A 334 7.54 -24.89 -10.90
N GLY A 335 6.55 -24.00 -10.81
CA GLY A 335 5.21 -24.27 -10.29
C GLY A 335 5.23 -25.04 -8.97
N TRP A 336 4.45 -26.12 -8.85
CA TRP A 336 4.44 -26.96 -7.65
C TRP A 336 5.76 -27.69 -7.37
N GLY A 337 6.71 -27.72 -8.30
CA GLY A 337 8.05 -28.29 -8.08
C GLY A 337 8.91 -27.50 -7.09
N MET A 338 8.60 -26.23 -6.84
CA MET A 338 9.24 -25.44 -5.77
C MET A 338 8.54 -25.59 -4.41
N TRP A 339 7.56 -26.50 -4.29
CA TRP A 339 6.87 -26.77 -3.03
C TRP A 339 7.30 -28.10 -2.45
N HIS A 340 7.57 -28.09 -1.15
CA HIS A 340 8.00 -29.29 -0.43
C HIS A 340 6.96 -29.74 0.59
N ASN A 341 6.71 -31.04 0.63
CA ASN A 341 5.87 -31.65 1.67
C ASN A 341 6.73 -32.48 2.62
N GLN A 342 7.02 -31.91 3.78
CA GLN A 342 7.88 -32.52 4.78
C GLN A 342 7.18 -33.69 5.47
N GLY A 343 7.80 -34.87 5.46
CA GLY A 343 7.29 -36.08 6.12
C GLY A 343 6.51 -37.05 5.23
N GLY A 344 6.29 -36.73 3.94
CA GLY A 344 5.82 -37.67 2.91
C GLY A 344 4.38 -38.17 3.03
N THR A 345 3.70 -37.99 4.16
CA THR A 345 2.31 -38.40 4.37
C THR A 345 1.34 -37.20 4.17
N GLY A 346 0.45 -37.34 3.18
CA GLY A 346 -0.61 -36.36 2.86
C GLY A 346 -0.16 -35.27 1.89
N SER A 347 -0.78 -35.18 0.72
CA SER A 347 -0.64 -34.02 -0.17
C SER A 347 -1.37 -32.81 0.44
N PHE A 348 -0.88 -31.59 0.22
CA PHE A 348 -1.74 -30.41 0.33
C PHE A 348 -2.68 -30.34 -0.88
N THR A 349 -3.79 -29.63 -0.72
CA THR A 349 -4.79 -29.47 -1.78
C THR A 349 -4.33 -28.36 -2.72
N GLN A 350 -3.98 -28.73 -3.96
CA GLN A 350 -3.64 -27.79 -5.03
C GLN A 350 -4.92 -27.32 -5.71
N LEU A 351 -5.22 -26.03 -5.62
CA LEU A 351 -6.40 -25.41 -6.22
C LEU A 351 -6.10 -24.99 -7.67
N ALA A 352 -7.07 -25.16 -8.56
CA ALA A 352 -6.96 -24.77 -9.98
C ALA A 352 -7.26 -23.28 -10.23
N SER A 353 -7.94 -22.63 -9.28
CA SER A 353 -8.32 -21.22 -9.33
C SER A 353 -7.94 -20.53 -8.03
N PRO A 354 -7.66 -19.22 -8.05
CA PRO A 354 -7.40 -18.47 -6.84
C PRO A 354 -8.60 -18.56 -5.89
N ILE A 355 -8.30 -18.63 -4.61
CA ILE A 355 -9.30 -18.39 -3.56
C ILE A 355 -9.77 -16.94 -3.72
N ALA A 356 -11.02 -16.63 -3.35
CA ALA A 356 -11.56 -15.28 -3.48
C ALA A 356 -10.94 -14.36 -2.41
N PHE A 357 -10.34 -13.26 -2.87
CA PHE A 357 -9.72 -12.21 -2.08
C PHE A 357 -10.17 -10.85 -2.60
N PRO A 358 -9.99 -9.75 -1.83
CA PRO A 358 -10.15 -8.39 -2.34
C PRO A 358 -9.39 -8.22 -3.66
N ALA A 359 -10.00 -7.49 -4.60
CA ALA A 359 -9.42 -7.27 -5.91
C ALA A 359 -8.10 -6.50 -5.75
N MET A 360 -7.03 -7.04 -6.32
CA MET A 360 -5.73 -6.40 -6.39
C MET A 360 -5.07 -6.85 -7.69
N ALA A 361 -4.40 -5.96 -8.41
CA ALA A 361 -3.73 -6.33 -9.66
C ALA A 361 -2.51 -7.23 -9.37
N SER A 362 -2.33 -8.31 -10.13
CA SER A 362 -1.20 -9.24 -9.96
C SER A 362 -0.09 -8.88 -10.94
N GLN A 363 1.14 -8.79 -10.43
CA GLN A 363 2.33 -8.59 -11.26
C GLN A 363 3.02 -9.92 -11.58
N SER A 364 3.81 -9.94 -12.66
CA SER A 364 4.82 -10.98 -12.81
C SER A 364 5.82 -10.90 -11.65
N ALA A 365 6.42 -12.02 -11.23
CA ALA A 365 7.41 -11.98 -10.15
C ALA A 365 8.59 -11.04 -10.45
N THR A 366 8.97 -10.90 -11.72
CA THR A 366 10.05 -9.99 -12.13
C THR A 366 9.66 -8.53 -11.99
N ASP A 367 8.44 -8.15 -12.38
CA ASP A 367 7.95 -6.79 -12.20
C ASP A 367 7.75 -6.46 -10.71
N ALA A 368 7.23 -7.42 -9.95
CA ALA A 368 7.13 -7.31 -8.49
C ALA A 368 8.50 -7.10 -7.85
N TYR A 369 9.52 -7.88 -8.23
CA TYR A 369 10.89 -7.68 -7.76
C TYR A 369 11.36 -6.25 -8.02
N ASN A 370 11.21 -5.74 -9.25
CA ASN A 370 11.63 -4.38 -9.59
C ASN A 370 10.86 -3.33 -8.77
N GLY A 371 9.55 -3.48 -8.64
CA GLY A 371 8.70 -2.58 -7.85
C GLY A 371 9.12 -2.55 -6.38
N VAL A 372 9.27 -3.74 -5.76
CA VAL A 372 9.72 -3.88 -4.37
C VAL A 372 11.10 -3.24 -4.19
N MET A 373 12.09 -3.59 -5.01
CA MET A 373 13.45 -3.07 -4.85
C MET A 373 13.56 -1.55 -5.00
N ASN A 374 12.60 -0.91 -5.68
CA ASN A 374 12.59 0.53 -5.90
C ASN A 374 11.76 1.28 -4.85
N HIS A 375 10.64 0.71 -4.38
CA HIS A 375 9.64 1.43 -3.60
C HIS A 375 9.37 0.88 -2.20
N VAL A 376 9.98 -0.23 -1.77
CA VAL A 376 9.73 -0.79 -0.43
C VAL A 376 10.39 0.05 0.68
N GLY A 377 9.77 0.03 1.86
CA GLY A 377 10.36 0.49 3.12
C GLY A 377 10.12 1.97 3.43
N ASN A 378 10.70 2.40 4.54
CA ASN A 378 10.50 3.73 5.07
C ASN A 378 11.25 4.75 4.22
N PHE A 379 10.59 5.87 3.87
CA PHE A 379 11.15 6.92 3.01
C PHE A 379 11.88 6.32 1.80
N TRP A 380 11.22 5.46 1.02
CA TRP A 380 11.88 4.73 -0.07
C TRP A 380 12.59 5.66 -1.08
N TRP A 381 12.14 6.91 -1.24
CA TRP A 381 12.79 7.93 -2.06
C TRP A 381 14.07 8.53 -1.46
N ASN A 382 14.30 8.35 -0.16
CA ASN A 382 15.46 8.82 0.60
C ASN A 382 15.73 7.89 1.80
N ARG A 383 16.03 6.61 1.50
CA ARG A 383 16.22 5.56 2.50
C ARG A 383 17.34 5.90 3.49
N ASP A 384 17.20 5.41 4.72
CA ASP A 384 18.32 5.41 5.65
C ASP A 384 19.43 4.45 5.19
N ALA A 385 20.61 4.57 5.80
CA ALA A 385 21.78 3.80 5.41
C ALA A 385 21.59 2.28 5.57
N ILE A 386 20.76 1.84 6.51
CA ILE A 386 20.52 0.43 6.80
C ILE A 386 19.59 -0.14 5.73
N ASP A 387 18.45 0.50 5.45
CA ASP A 387 17.53 0.09 4.40
C ASP A 387 18.22 0.07 3.03
N ALA A 388 19.04 1.09 2.73
CA ALA A 388 19.84 1.14 1.51
C ALA A 388 20.83 -0.03 1.41
N ARG A 389 21.53 -0.36 2.51
CA ARG A 389 22.44 -1.51 2.57
C ARG A 389 21.70 -2.82 2.29
N ILE A 390 20.50 -3.01 2.84
CA ILE A 390 19.72 -4.24 2.62
C ILE A 390 19.27 -4.36 1.16
N ILE A 391 18.81 -3.26 0.55
CA ILE A 391 18.48 -3.22 -0.88
C ILE A 391 19.70 -3.62 -1.72
N ASP A 392 20.86 -3.08 -1.40
CA ASP A 392 22.11 -3.42 -2.09
C ASP A 392 22.51 -4.87 -1.85
N ASN A 393 22.36 -5.40 -0.63
CA ASN A 393 22.64 -6.81 -0.33
C ASN A 393 21.82 -7.77 -1.18
N VAL A 394 20.55 -7.46 -1.47
CA VAL A 394 19.72 -8.28 -2.37
C VAL A 394 20.23 -8.19 -3.81
N LYS A 395 20.62 -7.00 -4.28
CA LYS A 395 21.14 -6.79 -5.64
C LYS A 395 22.49 -7.51 -5.85
N THR A 396 23.40 -7.38 -4.91
CA THR A 396 24.78 -7.91 -4.99
C THR A 396 24.93 -9.31 -4.41
N ASN A 397 23.87 -9.88 -3.84
CA ASN A 397 23.87 -11.19 -3.19
C ASN A 397 24.91 -11.33 -2.06
N THR A 398 24.98 -10.33 -1.17
CA THR A 398 25.96 -10.23 -0.08
C THR A 398 25.32 -10.17 1.31
N GLY A 399 24.06 -10.62 1.43
CA GLY A 399 23.32 -10.59 2.69
C GLY A 399 23.88 -11.58 3.71
N GLN A 400 23.64 -11.31 4.99
CA GLN A 400 24.12 -12.14 6.10
C GLN A 400 23.05 -12.20 7.19
N LEU A 401 23.02 -13.30 7.94
CA LEU A 401 22.31 -13.34 9.22
C LEU A 401 23.19 -12.69 10.28
N ILE A 402 22.55 -12.03 11.25
CA ILE A 402 23.25 -11.35 12.34
C ILE A 402 22.67 -11.77 13.68
N THR A 403 23.48 -11.74 14.74
CA THR A 403 23.05 -12.03 16.11
C THR A 403 22.89 -10.75 16.95
N ALA A 404 23.41 -9.63 16.44
CA ALA A 404 23.29 -8.30 17.02
C ALA A 404 23.41 -7.26 15.90
N PRO A 405 22.80 -6.06 16.05
CA PRO A 405 23.02 -4.94 15.13
C PRO A 405 24.50 -4.57 15.05
N ASP A 406 24.93 -4.04 13.90
CA ASP A 406 26.24 -3.41 13.82
C ASP A 406 26.31 -2.23 14.81
N SER A 407 27.45 -2.11 15.51
CA SER A 407 27.61 -1.12 16.58
C SER A 407 27.61 0.31 16.05
N ASP A 408 28.15 0.54 14.85
CA ASP A 408 28.17 1.87 14.24
C ASP A 408 26.78 2.22 13.72
N GLU A 409 26.05 1.29 13.08
CA GLU A 409 24.64 1.50 12.69
C GLU A 409 23.76 1.88 13.89
N TRP A 410 23.88 1.13 14.99
CA TRP A 410 23.14 1.40 16.22
C TRP A 410 23.49 2.78 16.83
N ASN A 411 24.78 3.08 16.97
CA ASN A 411 25.24 4.35 17.54
C ASN A 411 24.88 5.55 16.65
N ASN A 412 24.89 5.38 15.33
CA ASN A 412 24.48 6.41 14.38
C ASN A 412 22.98 6.72 14.50
N LEU A 413 22.12 5.72 14.73
CA LEU A 413 20.70 5.98 15.01
C LEU A 413 20.48 6.75 16.31
N ILE A 414 21.22 6.42 17.38
CA ILE A 414 21.13 7.10 18.68
C ILE A 414 21.61 8.56 18.58
N SER A 415 22.67 8.79 17.83
CA SER A 415 23.32 10.11 17.72
C SER A 415 22.78 10.97 16.56
N ALA A 416 21.91 10.40 15.72
CA ALA A 416 21.29 11.12 14.61
C ALA A 416 20.59 12.39 15.12
N PRO A 417 20.92 13.58 14.57
CA PRO A 417 20.28 14.80 15.01
C PRO A 417 18.81 14.80 14.60
N MET A 418 17.96 15.34 15.48
CA MET A 418 16.57 15.64 15.16
C MET A 418 16.52 16.65 14.00
N THR A 419 15.68 16.39 13.02
CA THR A 419 15.29 17.38 12.01
C THR A 419 13.96 18.00 12.41
N THR A 420 13.72 19.26 12.03
CA THR A 420 12.51 20.00 12.40
C THR A 420 12.03 20.81 11.22
N ARG A 421 10.70 20.88 11.02
CA ARG A 421 10.07 21.76 10.05
C ARG A 421 10.39 23.23 10.38
N GLY A 422 10.46 24.06 9.35
CA GLY A 422 10.70 25.49 9.51
C GLY A 422 9.52 26.19 10.19
N ALA A 423 9.76 27.37 10.77
CA ALA A 423 8.66 28.21 11.25
C ALA A 423 7.78 28.67 10.08
N GLY A 424 6.45 28.63 10.27
CA GLY A 424 5.49 28.94 9.20
C GLY A 424 5.46 27.90 8.08
N TYR A 425 5.79 26.64 8.40
CA TYR A 425 5.62 25.52 7.46
C TYR A 425 4.14 25.19 7.24
N ASP A 426 3.36 25.25 8.32
CA ASP A 426 1.93 25.02 8.42
C ASP A 426 1.41 26.08 9.42
N SER A 427 0.77 27.13 8.90
CA SER A 427 0.45 28.35 9.65
C SER A 427 -0.80 28.22 10.50
N ASP A 428 -1.72 27.31 10.18
CA ASP A 428 -2.95 27.07 10.93
C ASP A 428 -2.95 25.73 11.70
N ASN A 429 -1.91 24.91 11.55
CA ASN A 429 -1.67 23.62 12.21
C ASN A 429 -2.73 22.58 11.88
N ASP A 430 -3.11 22.50 10.61
CA ASP A 430 -4.07 21.52 10.12
C ASP A 430 -3.40 20.29 9.48
N GLY A 431 -2.07 20.24 9.49
CA GLY A 431 -1.25 19.14 9.00
C GLY A 431 -0.84 19.27 7.55
N MET A 432 -1.30 20.30 6.85
CA MET A 432 -0.96 20.60 5.47
C MET A 432 0.03 21.78 5.41
N PRO A 433 1.06 21.74 4.54
CA PRO A 433 1.99 22.85 4.43
C PRO A 433 1.40 24.01 3.65
N ASP A 434 1.67 25.25 4.07
CA ASP A 434 1.21 26.48 3.39
C ASP A 434 1.54 26.47 1.88
N ALA A 435 2.72 25.93 1.54
CA ALA A 435 3.19 25.83 0.16
C ALA A 435 2.38 24.83 -0.67
N TRP A 436 1.95 23.71 -0.07
CA TRP A 436 1.12 22.72 -0.74
C TRP A 436 -0.30 23.26 -0.93
N GLU A 437 -0.86 23.85 0.12
CA GLU A 437 -2.19 24.48 0.08
C GLU A 437 -2.29 25.55 -1.01
N ALA A 438 -1.26 26.38 -1.14
CA ALA A 438 -1.18 27.37 -2.22
C ALA A 438 -1.20 26.74 -3.63
N THR A 439 -0.69 25.51 -3.80
CA THR A 439 -0.69 24.80 -5.10
C THR A 439 -2.05 24.21 -5.46
N VAL A 440 -2.82 23.76 -4.46
CA VAL A 440 -4.19 23.26 -4.62
C VAL A 440 -5.26 24.36 -4.41
N GLY A 441 -4.84 25.59 -4.16
CA GLY A 441 -5.73 26.75 -4.07
C GLY A 441 -6.61 26.78 -2.81
N THR A 442 -6.23 26.07 -1.75
CA THR A 442 -6.81 26.22 -0.42
C THR A 442 -6.21 27.45 0.28
N ASN A 443 -6.68 27.78 1.49
CA ASN A 443 -6.24 28.97 2.20
C ASN A 443 -5.28 28.60 3.33
N PRO A 444 -3.97 28.93 3.23
CA PRO A 444 -2.95 28.57 4.23
C PRO A 444 -3.13 29.08 5.66
N LEU A 445 -4.22 29.79 5.93
CA LEU A 445 -4.52 30.42 7.22
C LEU A 445 -5.87 29.94 7.77
N ALA A 446 -6.50 28.94 7.17
CA ALA A 446 -7.79 28.42 7.58
C ALA A 446 -7.81 26.90 7.56
N ALA A 447 -7.75 26.30 8.76
CA ALA A 447 -7.72 24.84 8.94
C ALA A 447 -8.86 24.15 8.19
N ASN A 448 -8.54 23.64 6.99
CA ASN A 448 -9.46 22.99 6.06
C ASN A 448 -8.99 21.59 5.70
N ASN A 449 -8.15 20.98 6.53
CA ASN A 449 -7.77 19.57 6.49
C ASN A 449 -8.92 18.57 6.29
N GLN A 450 -10.17 18.92 6.68
CA GLN A 450 -11.38 18.12 6.47
C GLN A 450 -12.21 18.53 5.24
N GLY A 451 -11.73 19.51 4.47
CA GLY A 451 -12.24 19.83 3.15
C GLY A 451 -12.01 18.67 2.19
N ASP A 452 -12.57 18.82 0.99
CA ASP A 452 -12.47 17.86 -0.10
C ASP A 452 -12.52 18.70 -1.39
N PHE A 453 -11.38 19.35 -1.70
CA PHE A 453 -11.30 20.37 -2.73
C PHE A 453 -11.69 19.85 -4.11
N ASP A 454 -11.53 18.55 -4.36
CA ASP A 454 -11.89 17.90 -5.61
C ASP A 454 -13.12 17.00 -5.51
N SER A 455 -13.78 16.89 -4.36
CA SER A 455 -15.03 16.14 -4.18
C SER A 455 -14.92 14.68 -4.63
N ASP A 456 -13.77 14.05 -4.40
CA ASP A 456 -13.51 12.65 -4.73
C ASP A 456 -13.77 11.70 -3.54
N GLY A 457 -13.87 12.27 -2.35
CA GLY A 457 -14.17 11.61 -1.08
C GLY A 457 -12.97 11.41 -0.15
N TYR A 458 -11.75 11.75 -0.55
CA TYR A 458 -10.63 11.97 0.36
C TYR A 458 -10.62 13.40 0.88
N SER A 459 -10.13 13.57 2.10
CA SER A 459 -9.95 14.90 2.66
C SER A 459 -8.69 15.58 2.12
N ASP A 460 -8.64 16.92 2.17
CA ASP A 460 -7.47 17.70 1.73
C ASP A 460 -6.18 17.21 2.41
N LEU A 461 -6.25 16.81 3.69
CA LEU A 461 -5.11 16.24 4.41
C LEU A 461 -4.71 14.86 3.89
N GLU A 462 -5.68 14.01 3.53
CA GLU A 462 -5.40 12.71 2.93
C GLU A 462 -4.72 12.89 1.57
N GLU A 463 -5.17 13.83 0.75
CA GLU A 463 -4.52 14.20 -0.52
C GLU A 463 -3.04 14.57 -0.31
N TYR A 464 -2.75 15.51 0.59
CA TYR A 464 -1.37 15.89 0.92
C TYR A 464 -0.53 14.68 1.37
N ILE A 465 -1.05 13.89 2.32
CA ILE A 465 -0.34 12.71 2.88
C ILE A 465 -0.04 11.67 1.79
N ASN A 466 -0.95 11.50 0.84
CA ASN A 466 -0.84 10.54 -0.26
C ASN A 466 0.10 11.05 -1.36
N GLU A 467 0.09 12.35 -1.66
CA GLU A 467 1.05 12.95 -2.57
C GLU A 467 2.49 12.83 -2.05
N VAL A 468 2.74 13.17 -0.79
CA VAL A 468 4.09 13.08 -0.20
C VAL A 468 4.59 11.64 -0.25
N GLY A 469 3.75 10.69 0.17
CA GLY A 469 4.03 9.26 0.18
C GLY A 469 3.63 8.51 -1.09
N ALA A 470 3.55 9.17 -2.24
CA ALA A 470 3.10 8.54 -3.48
C ALA A 470 4.06 7.42 -3.92
N PHE A 471 3.54 6.39 -4.59
CA PHE A 471 4.28 5.25 -5.12
C PHE A 471 3.50 4.67 -6.32
N PRO A 472 4.14 3.89 -7.23
CA PRO A 472 3.46 3.42 -8.42
C PRO A 472 2.46 2.29 -8.12
N ALA A 473 1.34 2.30 -8.85
CA ALA A 473 0.43 1.20 -8.99
C ALA A 473 1.15 -0.04 -9.55
N SER A 474 0.61 -1.20 -9.23
CA SER A 474 1.16 -2.49 -9.64
C SER A 474 1.06 -2.73 -11.15
N SER A 475 0.26 -1.96 -11.89
CA SER A 475 0.28 -1.94 -13.35
C SER A 475 -0.18 -0.60 -13.89
N ALA A 476 -0.07 -0.41 -15.21
CA ALA A 476 -0.66 0.76 -15.86
C ALA A 476 -2.16 0.85 -15.57
N ILE A 477 -2.60 2.03 -15.13
CA ILE A 477 -3.96 2.32 -14.74
C ILE A 477 -4.74 2.68 -16.01
N THR A 478 -5.82 1.96 -16.29
CA THR A 478 -6.55 2.04 -17.55
C THR A 478 -7.94 2.63 -17.36
N TRP A 479 -8.23 3.65 -18.15
CA TRP A 479 -9.58 4.16 -18.38
C TRP A 479 -10.18 3.45 -19.59
N ALA A 480 -11.22 2.65 -19.38
CA ALA A 480 -11.88 1.86 -20.41
C ALA A 480 -13.41 2.08 -20.42
N GLY A 481 -13.85 3.10 -21.15
CA GLY A 481 -15.27 3.43 -21.38
C GLY A 481 -15.84 4.49 -20.43
N GLY A 482 -17.05 4.96 -20.74
CA GLY A 482 -17.75 6.00 -19.97
C GLY A 482 -17.12 7.41 -20.07
N SER A 483 -17.77 8.38 -19.45
CA SER A 483 -17.22 9.72 -19.23
C SER A 483 -17.24 10.01 -17.75
N GLY A 484 -16.17 10.55 -17.20
CA GLY A 484 -16.02 10.75 -15.76
C GLY A 484 -14.85 11.65 -15.39
N ARG A 485 -14.73 11.96 -14.11
CA ARG A 485 -13.68 12.84 -13.56
C ARG A 485 -12.40 12.06 -13.31
N PHE A 486 -11.25 12.63 -13.68
CA PHE A 486 -9.93 12.03 -13.53
C PHE A 486 -9.62 11.70 -12.07
N ALA A 487 -10.02 12.60 -11.15
CA ALA A 487 -9.86 12.48 -9.70
C ALA A 487 -10.48 11.21 -9.11
N LEU A 488 -11.63 10.79 -9.64
CA LEU A 488 -12.38 9.71 -9.03
C LEU A 488 -11.67 8.37 -9.22
N THR A 489 -11.11 7.87 -8.12
CA THR A 489 -10.49 6.54 -7.97
C THR A 489 -11.32 5.41 -8.60
N SER A 490 -12.65 5.50 -8.55
CA SER A 490 -13.57 4.48 -9.07
C SER A 490 -13.72 4.43 -10.60
N ASN A 491 -13.20 5.43 -11.33
CA ASN A 491 -13.22 5.45 -12.79
C ASN A 491 -12.07 4.64 -13.42
N TRP A 492 -11.13 4.16 -12.60
CA TRP A 492 -9.96 3.42 -13.01
C TRP A 492 -10.18 1.89 -12.91
N ASP A 493 -9.51 1.11 -13.77
CA ASP A 493 -9.59 -0.36 -13.78
C ASP A 493 -9.08 -1.01 -12.48
N ILE A 494 -8.20 -0.30 -11.78
CA ILE A 494 -7.77 -0.57 -10.42
C ILE A 494 -8.25 0.62 -9.60
N SER A 495 -8.80 0.39 -8.40
CA SER A 495 -9.23 1.46 -7.49
C SER A 495 -8.03 2.24 -6.95
N TRP A 496 -7.44 3.06 -7.81
CA TRP A 496 -6.20 3.78 -7.61
C TRP A 496 -6.29 5.14 -8.30
N GLN A 497 -6.16 6.23 -7.54
CA GLN A 497 -5.99 7.57 -8.10
C GLN A 497 -4.56 7.71 -8.63
N PRO A 498 -4.36 8.06 -9.91
CA PRO A 498 -3.02 8.14 -10.48
C PRO A 498 -2.11 9.14 -9.75
N SER A 499 -0.89 8.72 -9.49
CA SER A 499 0.17 9.52 -8.91
C SER A 499 1.23 9.90 -9.95
N ARG A 500 2.20 10.74 -9.55
CA ARG A 500 3.37 11.11 -10.37
C ARG A 500 4.26 9.94 -10.83
N PHE A 501 4.04 8.73 -10.34
CA PHE A 501 4.76 7.53 -10.77
C PHE A 501 3.98 6.66 -11.75
N ASP A 502 2.70 6.96 -11.95
CA ASP A 502 1.79 6.05 -12.61
C ASP A 502 1.72 6.21 -14.12
N THR A 503 1.66 5.08 -14.81
CA THR A 503 1.34 5.07 -16.23
C THR A 503 -0.17 4.98 -16.39
N VAL A 504 -0.77 6.03 -16.92
CA VAL A 504 -2.20 6.14 -17.22
C VAL A 504 -2.45 5.84 -18.70
N LYS A 505 -3.49 5.07 -19.00
CA LYS A 505 -3.94 4.77 -20.38
C LYS A 505 -5.40 5.12 -20.55
N ILE A 506 -5.70 6.05 -21.45
CA ILE A 506 -7.08 6.41 -21.82
C ILE A 506 -7.42 5.69 -23.13
N ASN A 507 -7.96 4.48 -23.00
CA ASN A 507 -8.23 3.60 -24.13
C ASN A 507 -9.51 4.01 -24.89
N SER A 508 -10.53 4.48 -24.17
CA SER A 508 -11.80 4.95 -24.72
C SER A 508 -12.53 5.79 -23.69
N GLY A 509 -13.57 6.52 -24.11
CA GLY A 509 -14.33 7.40 -23.20
C GLY A 509 -13.67 8.77 -23.01
N ILE A 510 -14.14 9.51 -22.00
CA ILE A 510 -13.63 10.86 -21.66
C ILE A 510 -13.19 10.88 -20.20
N ALA A 511 -11.90 11.10 -19.97
CA ALA A 511 -11.36 11.40 -18.65
C ALA A 511 -11.25 12.92 -18.51
N THR A 512 -12.03 13.50 -17.60
CA THR A 512 -12.15 14.95 -17.43
C THR A 512 -11.31 15.43 -16.24
N VAL A 513 -10.37 16.34 -16.50
CA VAL A 513 -9.70 17.14 -15.47
C VAL A 513 -10.50 18.43 -15.32
N ASP A 514 -11.19 18.56 -14.19
CA ASP A 514 -12.08 19.70 -13.87
C ASP A 514 -11.66 20.45 -12.60
N VAL A 515 -10.58 20.03 -11.96
CA VAL A 515 -10.09 20.55 -10.69
C VAL A 515 -8.59 20.34 -10.57
N VAL A 516 -7.97 21.01 -9.61
CA VAL A 516 -6.54 20.91 -9.28
C VAL A 516 -6.22 19.55 -8.64
N GLY A 517 -4.94 19.27 -8.36
CA GLY A 517 -4.53 18.08 -7.59
C GLY A 517 -4.35 16.81 -8.42
N GLN A 518 -4.45 16.87 -9.75
CA GLN A 518 -4.39 15.67 -10.58
C GLN A 518 -2.96 15.37 -11.01
N HIS A 519 -2.52 14.11 -10.88
CA HIS A 519 -1.15 13.70 -11.19
C HIS A 519 -1.10 12.53 -12.15
N ALA A 520 0.02 12.38 -12.86
CA ALA A 520 0.39 11.15 -13.56
C ALA A 520 1.90 11.08 -13.79
N GLY A 521 2.48 9.89 -13.84
CA GLY A 521 3.84 9.70 -14.36
C GLY A 521 3.88 9.75 -15.89
N THR A 522 2.94 9.13 -16.57
CA THR A 522 2.82 9.20 -18.03
C THR A 522 1.37 9.02 -18.41
N VAL A 523 0.84 9.87 -19.28
CA VAL A 523 -0.52 9.73 -19.80
C VAL A 523 -0.45 9.30 -21.26
N SER A 524 -1.09 8.18 -21.59
CA SER A 524 -1.24 7.71 -22.97
C SER A 524 -2.71 7.76 -23.38
N VAL A 525 -3.08 8.78 -24.14
CA VAL A 525 -4.41 8.90 -24.74
C VAL A 525 -4.43 8.10 -26.04
N ILE A 526 -5.03 6.92 -26.01
CA ILE A 526 -4.95 5.95 -27.11
C ILE A 526 -6.16 6.09 -28.02
N GLY A 527 -7.37 5.80 -27.52
CA GLY A 527 -8.61 5.84 -28.30
C GLY A 527 -9.72 6.66 -27.64
N GLY A 528 -9.48 7.21 -26.46
CA GLY A 528 -10.40 8.12 -25.79
C GLY A 528 -9.94 9.57 -25.83
N THR A 529 -10.48 10.36 -24.89
CA THR A 529 -10.21 11.79 -24.75
C THR A 529 -9.74 12.10 -23.35
N LEU A 530 -8.66 12.88 -23.24
CA LEU A 530 -8.34 13.65 -22.03
C LEU A 530 -8.95 15.05 -22.21
N SER A 531 -9.98 15.36 -21.43
CA SER A 531 -10.66 16.66 -21.47
C SER A 531 -10.21 17.51 -20.30
N VAL A 532 -9.55 18.64 -20.55
CA VAL A 532 -9.07 19.55 -19.51
C VAL A 532 -9.91 20.83 -19.57
N THR A 533 -10.75 21.04 -18.56
CA THR A 533 -11.72 22.13 -18.52
C THR A 533 -11.39 23.18 -17.47
N SER A 534 -10.70 22.79 -16.40
CA SER A 534 -10.34 23.64 -15.26
C SER A 534 -9.28 22.96 -14.40
N GLY A 535 -8.76 23.67 -13.39
CA GLY A 535 -7.77 23.12 -12.47
C GLY A 535 -6.43 22.83 -13.14
N TRP A 536 -5.78 21.74 -12.74
CA TRP A 536 -4.53 21.31 -13.37
C TRP A 536 -4.34 19.80 -13.29
N ILE A 537 -3.61 19.27 -14.28
CA ILE A 537 -2.99 17.95 -14.23
C ILE A 537 -1.48 18.10 -14.40
N ASP A 538 -0.73 17.48 -13.49
CA ASP A 538 0.73 17.42 -13.52
C ASP A 538 1.23 16.05 -14.00
N ILE A 539 1.79 16.04 -15.21
CA ILE A 539 2.35 14.84 -15.84
C ILE A 539 3.88 14.92 -15.74
N ALA A 540 4.44 14.24 -14.74
CA ALA A 540 5.89 14.23 -14.45
C ALA A 540 6.74 13.66 -15.62
N GLY A 541 6.14 12.82 -16.45
CA GLY A 541 6.75 12.29 -17.66
C GLY A 541 6.15 12.88 -18.92
N GLN A 542 5.81 12.01 -19.87
CA GLN A 542 5.36 12.42 -21.20
C GLN A 542 3.84 12.28 -21.34
N LEU A 543 3.21 13.25 -22.01
CA LEU A 543 1.84 13.12 -22.51
C LEU A 543 1.87 12.59 -23.94
N LYS A 544 1.40 11.36 -24.15
CA LYS A 544 1.34 10.69 -25.45
C LYS A 544 -0.09 10.71 -25.96
N VAL A 545 -0.28 11.22 -27.18
CA VAL A 545 -1.61 11.41 -27.77
C VAL A 545 -1.67 10.69 -29.09
N GLY A 546 -2.60 9.73 -29.21
CA GLY A 546 -2.71 8.81 -30.33
C GLY A 546 -1.61 7.76 -30.36
N SER A 547 -1.96 6.58 -30.87
CA SER A 547 -1.00 5.50 -31.09
C SER A 547 -1.37 4.64 -32.29
N ALA A 548 -0.57 3.62 -32.61
CA ALA A 548 -0.95 2.61 -33.61
C ALA A 548 -2.30 1.90 -33.35
N ASN A 549 -2.90 2.07 -32.16
CA ASN A 549 -4.16 1.45 -31.76
C ASN A 549 -5.32 2.46 -31.59
N GLY A 550 -5.13 3.76 -31.88
CA GLY A 550 -6.21 4.74 -31.77
C GLY A 550 -5.83 6.21 -32.02
N ASN A 551 -6.85 7.03 -32.28
CA ASN A 551 -6.75 8.47 -32.63
C ASN A 551 -6.84 9.40 -31.42
N GLY A 552 -6.31 9.01 -30.26
CA GLY A 552 -6.53 9.69 -28.97
C GLY A 552 -6.52 11.23 -29.04
N VAL A 553 -7.37 11.84 -28.23
CA VAL A 553 -7.67 13.27 -28.29
C VAL A 553 -7.36 13.96 -26.97
N VAL A 554 -6.71 15.11 -27.01
CA VAL A 554 -6.67 16.03 -25.87
C VAL A 554 -7.49 17.26 -26.22
N ASP A 555 -8.54 17.50 -25.45
CA ASP A 555 -9.40 18.68 -25.55
C ASP A 555 -9.08 19.62 -24.37
N HIS A 556 -8.22 20.60 -24.62
CA HIS A 556 -7.76 21.56 -23.63
C HIS A 556 -8.53 22.88 -23.80
N THR A 557 -9.52 23.07 -22.94
CA THR A 557 -10.47 24.21 -23.02
C THR A 557 -10.31 25.20 -21.87
N GLY A 558 -9.64 24.79 -20.78
CA GLY A 558 -9.29 25.61 -19.62
C GLY A 558 -8.29 24.87 -18.73
N GLY A 559 -7.97 25.43 -17.56
CA GLY A 559 -7.02 24.82 -16.63
C GLY A 559 -5.57 24.84 -17.14
N VAL A 560 -4.74 23.97 -16.56
CA VAL A 560 -3.32 23.82 -16.90
C VAL A 560 -2.96 22.35 -17.11
N VAL A 561 -2.19 22.07 -18.15
CA VAL A 561 -1.55 20.77 -18.36
C VAL A 561 -0.05 20.96 -18.23
N PHE A 562 0.56 20.33 -17.23
CA PHE A 562 2.00 20.20 -17.17
C PHE A 562 2.39 18.86 -17.80
N ALA A 563 3.38 18.89 -18.70
CA ALA A 563 3.98 17.70 -19.31
C ALA A 563 5.50 17.88 -19.30
N GLU A 564 6.13 17.51 -18.18
CA GLU A 564 7.53 17.86 -17.91
C GLU A 564 8.49 17.28 -18.97
N SER A 565 8.22 16.06 -19.43
CA SER A 565 9.02 15.36 -20.45
C SER A 565 8.41 15.40 -21.86
N GLY A 566 7.57 16.41 -22.13
CA GLY A 566 7.10 16.69 -23.48
C GLY A 566 5.69 16.20 -23.81
N VAL A 567 5.16 16.69 -24.92
CA VAL A 567 3.94 16.17 -25.57
C VAL A 567 4.34 15.46 -26.86
N ARG A 568 3.90 14.21 -27.01
CA ARG A 568 4.19 13.40 -28.21
C ARG A 568 2.92 12.97 -28.93
N LEU A 569 2.80 13.39 -30.19
CA LEU A 569 1.64 13.11 -31.04
C LEU A 569 1.90 11.95 -32.00
N GLY A 570 1.06 10.91 -31.96
CA GLY A 570 1.10 9.76 -32.87
C GLY A 570 2.24 8.77 -32.57
N ASP A 571 2.16 8.03 -31.46
CA ASP A 571 3.17 7.04 -31.06
C ASP A 571 2.91 5.65 -31.66
N GLY A 572 3.74 5.17 -32.58
CA GLY A 572 3.59 3.79 -33.09
C GLY A 572 4.46 3.44 -34.30
N PRO A 573 4.61 2.13 -34.60
CA PRO A 573 5.27 1.68 -35.82
C PRO A 573 4.52 2.20 -37.06
N SER A 574 5.27 2.57 -38.10
CA SER A 574 4.77 3.18 -39.34
C SER A 574 3.49 2.50 -39.88
N GLY A 575 2.41 3.27 -40.02
CA GLY A 575 1.18 2.84 -40.67
C GLY A 575 0.21 4.02 -40.86
N PRO A 576 -0.49 4.13 -42.01
CA PRO A 576 -1.47 5.20 -42.23
C PRO A 576 -2.77 4.87 -41.50
N GLY A 577 -3.19 5.71 -40.54
CA GLY A 577 -4.58 5.64 -40.05
C GLY A 577 -4.85 6.19 -38.66
N TYR A 578 -3.87 6.17 -37.75
CA TYR A 578 -4.07 6.61 -36.37
C TYR A 578 -3.19 7.81 -36.00
N THR A 579 -3.79 9.00 -35.94
CA THR A 579 -3.13 10.26 -35.57
C THR A 579 -3.64 10.76 -34.24
N GLY A 580 -2.75 11.18 -33.34
CA GLY A 580 -3.15 11.93 -32.15
C GLY A 580 -3.55 13.35 -32.47
N THR A 581 -4.56 13.87 -31.77
CA THR A 581 -4.94 15.29 -31.87
C THR A 581 -4.88 15.93 -30.50
N TYR A 582 -4.09 16.99 -30.36
CA TYR A 582 -4.13 17.88 -29.22
C TYR A 582 -4.72 19.21 -29.69
N SER A 583 -5.83 19.63 -29.09
CA SER A 583 -6.45 20.93 -29.37
C SER A 583 -6.43 21.76 -28.10
N ILE A 584 -5.82 22.94 -28.17
CA ILE A 584 -5.96 23.97 -27.14
C ILE A 584 -6.82 25.11 -27.70
N THR A 585 -7.94 25.35 -27.03
CA THR A 585 -8.86 26.46 -27.31
C THR A 585 -8.97 27.42 -26.13
N GLY A 586 -8.44 27.03 -24.97
CA GLY A 586 -8.32 27.81 -23.73
C GLY A 586 -7.45 27.06 -22.71
N GLY A 587 -6.94 27.76 -21.69
CA GLY A 587 -6.05 27.16 -20.67
C GLY A 587 -4.57 27.35 -20.97
N THR A 588 -3.70 26.54 -20.34
CA THR A 588 -2.24 26.69 -20.48
C THR A 588 -1.56 25.33 -20.55
N LEU A 589 -0.84 25.06 -21.64
CA LEU A 589 0.08 23.92 -21.73
C LEU A 589 1.48 24.35 -21.32
N VAL A 590 2.05 23.70 -20.31
CA VAL A 590 3.44 23.87 -19.88
C VAL A 590 4.20 22.58 -20.22
N THR A 591 5.08 22.65 -21.22
CA THR A 591 5.83 21.49 -21.71
C THR A 591 7.21 21.90 -22.20
N THR A 592 8.18 20.98 -22.15
CA THR A 592 9.54 21.21 -22.67
C THR A 592 9.60 21.15 -24.19
N ASP A 593 8.84 20.24 -24.80
CA ASP A 593 8.70 20.13 -26.26
C ASP A 593 7.32 19.62 -26.68
N ILE A 594 7.06 19.77 -27.99
CA ILE A 594 5.93 19.13 -28.68
C ILE A 594 6.54 18.43 -29.89
N THR A 595 6.42 17.10 -29.92
CA THR A 595 7.02 16.26 -30.95
C THR A 595 5.96 15.41 -31.65
N SER A 596 6.24 15.01 -32.89
CA SER A 596 5.42 14.05 -33.63
C SER A 596 6.18 12.75 -33.83
N GLY A 597 5.52 11.62 -33.63
CA GLY A 597 6.02 10.32 -34.05
C GLY A 597 5.91 10.10 -35.56
N ILE A 598 6.28 8.91 -36.02
CA ILE A 598 6.34 8.55 -37.46
C ILE A 598 4.98 8.67 -38.14
N ILE A 599 3.89 8.39 -37.42
CA ILE A 599 2.53 8.43 -37.95
C ILE A 599 2.00 9.89 -38.02
N GLY A 600 2.68 10.82 -37.34
CA GLY A 600 2.27 12.20 -37.25
C GLY A 600 1.06 12.43 -36.32
N GLY A 601 0.73 13.69 -36.13
CA GLY A 601 -0.42 14.11 -35.33
C GLY A 601 -0.76 15.57 -35.60
N LYS A 602 -1.82 16.05 -34.98
CA LYS A 602 -2.29 17.43 -35.10
C LYS A 602 -2.15 18.13 -33.76
N PHE A 603 -1.51 19.29 -33.77
CA PHE A 603 -1.55 20.24 -32.68
C PHE A 603 -2.34 21.46 -33.17
N ASN A 604 -3.55 21.64 -32.66
CA ASN A 604 -4.40 22.78 -33.00
C ASN A 604 -4.25 23.82 -31.88
N PHE A 605 -3.88 25.04 -32.27
CA PHE A 605 -3.75 26.18 -31.35
C PHE A 605 -4.76 27.24 -31.79
N ASP A 606 -5.99 27.12 -31.28
CA ASP A 606 -7.14 27.94 -31.70
C ASP A 606 -7.61 28.90 -30.57
N GLY A 607 -6.90 28.93 -29.44
CA GLY A 607 -7.12 29.75 -28.26
C GLY A 607 -6.38 29.16 -27.05
N GLY A 608 -6.10 29.94 -26.01
CA GLY A 608 -5.20 29.53 -24.93
C GLY A 608 -4.42 30.70 -24.37
#